data_AF-A0A0C9XIJ5-F1
#
_entry.id   AF-A0A0C9XIJ5-F1
#
_cell.length_a   1.000
_cell.length_b   1.000
_cell.length_c   1.000
_cell.angle_alpha   90.00
_cell.angle_beta   90.00
_cell.angle_gamma   90.00
#
_symmetry.space_group_name_H-M   'P 1'
#
loop_
_entity.id
_entity.type
_entity.pdbx_description
1 polymer ?
#
loop_
_entity_poly.entity_id
_entity_poly.type
_entity_poly.pdbx_seq_one_letter_code
_entity_poly.pdbx_strand_id
1 'polypeptide(L)'
;MPRQRNYTIFSPPLLSMSELVKTTLDHDSTDELIDQWLDHRNGGHDTYYEWFMDVRERRHLAHAQQSQLMQMQREGFGGEGWKMNGNGKQNGNLNEKQTNGNGNGKQANANGKQNLGVKNTNMQTKQMVAWNKGEFAPENVFCRTVDTGRLIPLDRTWTTHVYHHHSMRERKLGMMPVVFTMLPELMLLRGMHDTGCDEIFIIVTDLKRQEMDDVTEYFKLACRYTFGQTCKPSMERRIQCEHIRLKHTLLRQRRTPCFPQIDLTLRAILYEKNPRFFVLFSHQTTSYSQIFFTHPSYVPDEDIFYDYPTGCPNPCCTDECEMIRFPRRGMESASVLNVKIADKWKKKGGLRHARRRVKRREMCNWIDCDVSFRRERDAQSGSGSIDGSVDHDHEHCEVESSEGGGGGGKVKGALCSKCKLVKYCSPEHQRKDWEEHKRVCVKI
;
A
#
# COMPACT_ATOMS: atom_id res chain seq x y z
N MET A 1 21.28 -41.14 -8.35
CA MET A 1 20.69 -40.01 -7.60
C MET A 1 20.83 -38.74 -8.41
N PRO A 2 19.78 -37.93 -8.58
CA PRO A 2 19.88 -36.66 -9.31
C PRO A 2 20.89 -35.74 -8.61
N ARG A 3 21.85 -35.18 -9.36
CA ARG A 3 22.80 -34.20 -8.82
C ARG A 3 22.03 -33.01 -8.25
N GLN A 4 22.22 -32.70 -6.96
CA GLN A 4 21.69 -31.48 -6.36
C GLN A 4 22.19 -30.28 -7.18
N ARG A 5 21.27 -29.43 -7.62
CA ARG A 5 21.62 -28.19 -8.31
C ARG A 5 22.30 -27.27 -7.30
N ASN A 6 23.55 -26.91 -7.57
CA ASN A 6 24.22 -25.90 -6.78
C ASN A 6 23.49 -24.56 -6.93
N TYR A 7 23.26 -23.91 -5.79
CA TYR A 7 22.68 -22.57 -5.76
C TYR A 7 23.58 -21.59 -6.53
N THR A 8 22.95 -20.75 -7.35
CA THR A 8 23.63 -19.63 -8.02
C THR A 8 22.81 -18.36 -7.83
N ILE A 9 23.48 -17.22 -7.84
CA ILE A 9 22.81 -15.91 -7.62
C ILE A 9 21.84 -15.57 -8.76
N PHE A 10 22.13 -16.08 -9.96
CA PHE A 10 21.48 -15.68 -11.21
C PHE A 10 20.47 -16.71 -11.74
N SER A 11 20.36 -17.87 -11.09
CA SER A 11 19.33 -18.86 -11.42
C SER A 11 18.20 -18.81 -10.40
N PRO A 12 16.93 -19.00 -10.80
CA PRO A 12 15.83 -19.15 -9.86
C PRO A 12 16.06 -20.34 -8.92
N PRO A 13 16.24 -20.13 -7.59
CA PRO A 13 16.26 -21.21 -6.62
C PRO A 13 14.85 -21.71 -6.34
N LEU A 14 14.76 -22.90 -5.74
CA LEU A 14 13.52 -23.46 -5.23
C LEU A 14 13.47 -23.39 -3.70
N LEU A 15 12.28 -23.30 -3.10
CA LEU A 15 12.10 -23.32 -1.64
C LEU A 15 12.56 -24.64 -1.03
N SER A 16 12.49 -25.73 -1.80
CA SER A 16 13.05 -27.03 -1.39
C SER A 16 14.57 -27.03 -1.22
N MET A 17 15.26 -25.99 -1.71
CA MET A 17 16.70 -25.78 -1.48
C MET A 17 16.98 -24.99 -0.20
N SER A 18 15.95 -24.43 0.46
CA SER A 18 16.13 -23.70 1.71
C SER A 18 16.52 -24.67 2.82
N GLU A 19 17.58 -24.31 3.53
CA GLU A 19 18.04 -25.01 4.73
C GLU A 19 17.32 -24.49 5.99
N LEU A 20 16.46 -23.47 5.86
CA LEU A 20 15.70 -22.93 6.97
C LEU A 20 14.49 -23.81 7.28
N VAL A 21 14.19 -23.93 8.57
CA VAL A 21 12.99 -24.61 9.05
C VAL A 21 11.81 -23.69 8.78
N LYS A 22 10.79 -24.22 8.11
CA LYS A 22 9.51 -23.54 7.87
C LYS A 22 8.52 -23.95 8.97
N THR A 23 8.08 -22.98 9.74
CA THR A 23 6.90 -23.09 10.62
C THR A 23 5.74 -22.35 9.95
N THR A 24 4.57 -22.97 9.90
CA THR A 24 3.37 -22.35 9.34
C THR A 24 2.37 -22.12 10.46
N LEU A 25 1.91 -20.89 10.60
CA LEU A 25 0.74 -20.52 11.40
C LEU A 25 -0.42 -20.37 10.43
N ASP A 26 -1.44 -21.20 10.59
CA ASP A 26 -2.67 -21.15 9.82
C ASP A 26 -3.56 -19.98 10.26
N HIS A 27 -4.76 -19.91 9.69
CA HIS A 27 -5.74 -18.91 10.06
C HIS A 27 -6.15 -19.02 11.54
N ASP A 28 -6.30 -20.24 12.06
CA ASP A 28 -6.77 -20.47 13.44
C ASP A 28 -5.75 -19.96 14.45
N SER A 29 -4.47 -20.25 14.20
CA SER A 29 -3.36 -19.71 15.00
C SER A 29 -3.29 -18.18 14.93
N THR A 30 -3.65 -17.60 13.79
CA THR A 30 -3.62 -16.14 13.59
C THR A 30 -4.79 -15.47 14.32
N ASP A 31 -5.98 -16.07 14.27
CA ASP A 31 -7.16 -15.61 15.00
C ASP A 31 -6.92 -15.69 16.51
N GLU A 32 -6.31 -16.77 17.00
CA GLU A 32 -5.91 -16.90 18.41
C GLU A 32 -4.94 -15.76 18.83
N LEU A 33 -3.98 -15.39 17.97
CA LEU A 33 -3.08 -14.27 18.24
C LEU A 33 -3.81 -12.93 18.28
N ILE A 34 -4.82 -12.74 17.43
CA ILE A 34 -5.67 -11.54 17.42
C ILE A 34 -6.49 -11.48 18.70
N ASP A 35 -7.13 -12.57 19.10
CA ASP A 35 -7.89 -12.64 20.35
C ASP A 35 -6.99 -12.38 21.56
N GLN A 36 -5.82 -13.03 21.62
CA GLN A 36 -4.83 -12.75 22.67
C GLN A 36 -4.42 -11.27 22.67
N TRP A 37 -4.21 -10.68 21.50
CA TRP A 37 -3.83 -9.28 21.37
C TRP A 37 -4.94 -8.33 21.81
N LEU A 38 -6.20 -8.67 21.57
CA LEU A 38 -7.37 -7.94 22.06
C LEU A 38 -7.53 -8.09 23.58
N ASP A 39 -7.37 -9.30 24.11
CA ASP A 39 -7.51 -9.59 25.54
C ASP A 39 -6.44 -8.92 26.39
N HIS A 40 -5.18 -8.93 25.93
CA HIS A 40 -4.07 -8.25 26.61
C HIS A 40 -4.32 -6.73 26.76
N ARG A 41 -5.23 -6.14 25.98
CA ARG A 41 -5.54 -4.70 25.99
C ARG A 41 -6.64 -4.29 26.95
N ASN A 42 -7.38 -5.22 27.55
CA ASN A 42 -8.44 -4.88 28.52
C ASN A 42 -7.91 -4.14 29.77
N GLY A 43 -6.58 -3.94 29.91
CA GLY A 43 -5.94 -3.09 30.92
C GLY A 43 -5.81 -1.59 30.60
N GLY A 44 -6.19 -1.13 29.40
CA GLY A 44 -6.19 0.29 29.01
C GLY A 44 -4.83 0.84 28.57
N HIS A 45 -4.83 1.59 27.46
CA HIS A 45 -3.70 2.34 26.87
C HIS A 45 -2.65 1.53 26.08
N ASP A 46 -3.08 0.89 24.99
CA ASP A 46 -2.13 0.61 23.91
C ASP A 46 -2.24 1.68 22.81
N THR A 47 -1.08 2.16 22.35
CA THR A 47 -0.92 3.18 21.32
C THR A 47 -1.65 2.86 20.01
N TYR A 48 -1.80 1.58 19.63
CA TYR A 48 -2.58 1.21 18.44
C TYR A 48 -4.08 1.41 18.63
N TYR A 49 -4.61 1.13 19.82
CA TYR A 49 -6.02 1.40 20.11
C TYR A 49 -6.31 2.91 20.08
N GLU A 50 -5.46 3.72 20.72
CA GLU A 50 -5.57 5.18 20.70
C GLU A 50 -5.50 5.71 19.26
N TRP A 51 -4.59 5.18 18.44
CA TRP A 51 -4.54 5.55 17.03
C TRP A 51 -5.80 5.20 16.25
N PHE A 52 -6.37 4.01 16.43
CA PHE A 52 -7.64 3.66 15.77
C PHE A 52 -8.79 4.55 16.25
N MET A 53 -8.81 4.91 17.53
CA MET A 53 -9.77 5.87 18.08
C MET A 53 -9.61 7.25 17.43
N ASP A 54 -8.38 7.76 17.30
CA ASP A 54 -8.09 9.02 16.63
C ASP A 54 -8.50 9.01 15.15
N VAL A 55 -8.28 7.88 14.45
CA VAL A 55 -8.75 7.68 13.07
C VAL A 55 -10.28 7.82 12.98
N ARG A 56 -11.02 7.23 13.93
CA ARG A 56 -12.48 7.35 13.99
C ARG A 56 -12.93 8.78 14.28
N GLU A 57 -12.31 9.44 15.26
CA GLU A 57 -12.68 10.80 15.67
C GLU A 57 -12.40 11.85 14.60
N ARG A 58 -11.23 11.80 13.95
CA ARG A 58 -10.89 12.70 12.85
C ARG A 58 -11.87 12.59 11.69
N ARG A 59 -12.34 11.37 11.42
CA ARG A 59 -13.36 11.16 10.40
C ARG A 59 -14.69 11.80 10.78
N HIS A 60 -15.13 11.66 12.03
CA HIS A 60 -16.35 12.33 12.51
C HIS A 60 -16.23 13.86 12.42
N LEU A 61 -15.08 14.43 12.78
CA LEU A 61 -14.80 15.86 12.67
C LEU A 61 -14.84 16.34 11.20
N ALA A 62 -14.20 15.61 10.28
CA ALA A 62 -14.23 15.94 8.86
C ALA A 62 -15.66 15.94 8.30
N HIS A 63 -16.49 14.97 8.71
CA HIS A 63 -17.91 14.92 8.35
C HIS A 63 -18.71 16.10 8.93
N ALA A 64 -18.45 16.48 10.17
CA ALA A 64 -19.11 17.62 10.82
C ALA A 64 -18.78 18.95 10.10
N GLN A 65 -17.50 19.17 9.78
CA GLN A 65 -17.04 20.35 9.04
C GLN A 65 -17.64 20.42 7.64
N GLN A 66 -17.68 19.30 6.92
CA GLN A 66 -18.29 19.24 5.59
C GLN A 66 -19.80 19.53 5.63
N SER A 67 -20.49 19.03 6.66
CA SER A 67 -21.92 19.29 6.87
C SER A 67 -22.19 20.76 7.16
N GLN A 68 -21.38 21.41 8.00
CA GLN A 68 -21.46 22.85 8.29
C GLN A 68 -21.21 23.69 7.04
N LEU A 69 -20.20 23.34 6.23
CA LEU A 69 -19.91 24.04 4.98
C LEU A 69 -21.08 23.96 3.98
N MET A 70 -21.70 22.78 3.85
CA MET A 70 -22.86 22.58 2.99
C MET A 70 -24.09 23.34 3.49
N GLN A 71 -24.27 23.47 4.81
CA GLN A 71 -25.33 24.27 5.41
C GLN A 71 -25.13 25.77 5.12
N MET A 72 -23.92 26.30 5.33
CA MET A 72 -23.60 27.70 5.01
C MET A 72 -23.78 28.02 3.52
N GLN A 73 -23.45 27.09 2.62
CA GLN A 73 -23.69 27.27 1.18
C GLN A 73 -25.18 27.30 0.84
N ARG A 74 -26.01 26.54 1.56
CA ARG A 74 -27.46 26.54 1.35
C ARG A 74 -28.12 27.81 1.87
N GLU A 75 -27.65 28.32 2.99
CA GLU A 75 -28.15 29.55 3.60
C GLU A 75 -27.65 30.80 2.85
N GLY A 76 -26.40 30.79 2.36
CA GLY A 76 -25.79 31.92 1.64
C GLY A 76 -26.30 32.19 0.22
N PHE A 77 -27.07 31.27 -0.37
CA PHE A 77 -27.73 31.48 -1.68
C PHE A 77 -29.23 31.81 -1.56
N GLY A 78 -29.77 31.88 -0.33
CA GLY A 78 -31.20 32.05 -0.07
C GLY A 78 -31.66 33.45 0.35
N GLY A 79 -30.75 34.41 0.56
CA GLY A 79 -31.09 35.68 1.20
C GLY A 79 -30.43 36.89 0.54
N GLU A 80 -31.27 37.77 0.01
CA GLU A 80 -31.01 39.15 -0.43
C GLU A 80 -30.47 39.33 -1.85
N GLY A 81 -31.43 39.48 -2.77
CA GLY A 81 -31.23 40.25 -3.98
C GLY A 81 -30.62 41.61 -3.64
N TRP A 82 -29.38 41.79 -4.09
CA TRP A 82 -28.77 43.11 -4.24
C TRP A 82 -29.62 43.91 -5.21
N LYS A 83 -30.64 44.60 -4.69
CA LYS A 83 -31.24 45.74 -5.37
C LYS A 83 -30.15 46.80 -5.45
N MET A 84 -29.54 46.90 -6.63
CA MET A 84 -28.75 48.04 -7.07
C MET A 84 -29.63 49.30 -6.98
N ASN A 85 -29.67 49.95 -5.83
CA ASN A 85 -30.12 51.32 -5.73
C ASN A 85 -28.95 52.21 -6.18
N GLY A 86 -29.02 52.62 -7.44
CA GLY A 86 -28.24 53.74 -7.94
C GLY A 86 -28.80 55.05 -7.38
N ASN A 87 -28.00 55.78 -6.62
CA ASN A 87 -27.87 57.23 -6.68
C ASN A 87 -26.86 57.73 -5.64
N GLY A 88 -25.95 58.61 -6.05
CA GLY A 88 -25.11 59.37 -5.12
C GLY A 88 -23.76 59.81 -5.67
N LYS A 89 -23.76 60.80 -6.57
CA LYS A 89 -22.61 61.66 -6.86
C LYS A 89 -22.31 62.57 -5.66
N GLN A 90 -21.04 62.78 -5.32
CA GLN A 90 -20.33 64.07 -5.09
C GLN A 90 -19.01 63.77 -4.35
N ASN A 91 -17.85 64.02 -4.98
CA ASN A 91 -17.02 65.23 -4.89
C ASN A 91 -16.53 65.58 -3.48
N GLY A 92 -15.21 65.50 -3.29
CA GLY A 92 -14.53 65.91 -2.06
C GLY A 92 -13.02 65.75 -2.16
N ASN A 93 -12.40 66.69 -2.87
CA ASN A 93 -10.96 66.93 -2.99
C ASN A 93 -10.41 67.42 -1.64
N LEU A 94 -9.27 66.92 -1.15
CA LEU A 94 -8.36 67.70 -0.28
C LEU A 94 -6.96 67.07 -0.19
N ASN A 95 -6.00 67.99 -0.29
CA ASN A 95 -4.55 67.88 -0.38
C ASN A 95 -3.88 67.83 1.00
N GLU A 96 -2.54 67.64 0.97
CA GLU A 96 -1.55 67.79 2.06
C GLU A 96 -1.42 66.61 3.03
N LYS A 97 -0.24 66.16 3.48
CA LYS A 97 1.09 66.78 3.51
C LYS A 97 2.18 65.70 3.68
N GLN A 98 3.34 65.98 3.11
CA GLN A 98 4.61 65.27 3.29
C GLN A 98 5.09 65.32 4.75
N THR A 99 5.63 64.22 5.27
CA THR A 99 6.79 64.25 6.18
C THR A 99 7.71 63.06 5.92
N ASN A 100 9.01 63.39 5.81
CA ASN A 100 10.14 62.48 5.68
C ASN A 100 10.35 61.66 6.96
N GLY A 101 10.69 60.38 6.80
CA GLY A 101 11.13 59.50 7.88
C GLY A 101 12.00 58.38 7.33
N ASN A 102 13.30 58.64 7.29
CA ASN A 102 14.36 57.73 6.84
C ASN A 102 14.51 56.58 7.86
N GLY A 103 14.32 55.33 7.44
CA GLY A 103 14.40 54.16 8.31
C GLY A 103 14.74 52.90 7.52
N ASN A 104 16.02 52.52 7.54
CA ASN A 104 16.54 51.27 7.00
C ASN A 104 15.93 50.08 7.77
N GLY A 105 15.07 49.30 7.12
CA GLY A 105 14.56 48.03 7.62
C GLY A 105 14.30 47.06 6.47
N LYS A 106 15.26 46.16 6.20
CA LYS A 106 15.06 45.01 5.31
C LYS A 106 14.08 44.04 5.98
N GLN A 107 12.81 44.13 5.62
CA GLN A 107 11.82 43.07 5.85
C GLN A 107 11.35 42.51 4.51
N ALA A 108 11.65 41.22 4.30
CA ALA A 108 11.16 40.44 3.20
C ALA A 108 9.64 40.27 3.35
N ASN A 109 8.88 40.91 2.46
CA ASN A 109 7.43 40.83 2.43
C ASN A 109 7.02 39.75 1.41
N ALA A 110 6.85 38.51 1.90
CA ALA A 110 6.31 37.40 1.12
C ALA A 110 4.78 37.39 1.23
N ASN A 111 4.12 38.29 0.52
CA ASN A 111 2.66 38.21 0.30
C ASN A 111 2.34 37.21 -0.81
N GLY A 112 2.53 35.92 -0.50
CA GLY A 112 1.98 34.83 -1.28
C GLY A 112 0.50 34.67 -0.97
N LYS A 113 -0.37 35.32 -1.77
CA LYS A 113 -1.80 34.95 -1.85
C LYS A 113 -1.88 33.50 -2.33
N GLN A 114 -1.94 32.57 -1.38
CA GLN A 114 -2.29 31.19 -1.67
C GLN A 114 -3.75 31.15 -2.08
N ASN A 115 -3.96 31.12 -3.38
CA ASN A 115 -5.21 30.76 -4.00
C ASN A 115 -5.50 29.30 -3.61
N LEU A 116 -6.20 29.09 -2.50
CA LEU A 116 -6.78 27.80 -2.09
C LEU A 116 -7.94 27.46 -3.04
N GLY A 117 -7.61 27.29 -4.32
CA GLY A 117 -8.42 26.50 -5.22
C GLY A 117 -8.28 25.05 -4.77
N VAL A 118 -9.09 24.67 -3.77
CA VAL A 118 -9.31 23.27 -3.37
C VAL A 118 -9.92 22.58 -4.59
N LYS A 119 -9.06 22.15 -5.52
CA LYS A 119 -9.42 21.17 -6.51
C LYS A 119 -9.88 19.98 -5.69
N ASN A 120 -11.16 19.67 -5.77
CA ASN A 120 -11.81 18.55 -5.10
C ASN A 120 -11.20 17.25 -5.66
N THR A 121 -9.97 16.95 -5.24
CA THR A 121 -9.11 15.91 -5.77
C THR A 121 -9.59 14.58 -5.23
N ASN A 122 -10.51 13.97 -5.99
CA ASN A 122 -10.77 12.53 -6.05
C ASN A 122 -10.47 11.73 -4.76
N MET A 123 -11.17 12.02 -3.65
CA MET A 123 -11.07 11.24 -2.40
C MET A 123 -11.30 9.74 -2.62
N GLN A 124 -11.96 9.37 -3.72
CA GLN A 124 -12.19 8.00 -4.19
C GLN A 124 -10.90 7.21 -4.42
N THR A 125 -9.80 7.90 -4.76
CA THR A 125 -8.52 7.25 -5.03
C THR A 125 -7.54 7.31 -3.87
N LYS A 126 -7.80 8.10 -2.82
CA LYS A 126 -6.90 8.09 -1.66
C LYS A 126 -7.12 6.83 -0.84
N GLN A 127 -6.02 6.18 -0.49
CA GLN A 127 -6.06 5.06 0.43
C GLN A 127 -6.52 5.58 1.81
N MET A 128 -7.23 4.76 2.59
CA MET A 128 -7.84 5.20 3.85
C MET A 128 -8.08 4.03 4.80
N VAL A 129 -8.10 4.35 6.10
CA VAL A 129 -8.60 3.48 7.17
C VAL A 129 -9.93 4.06 7.66
N ALA A 130 -10.90 3.19 7.93
CA ALA A 130 -12.28 3.53 8.14
C ALA A 130 -12.86 2.74 9.30
N TRP A 131 -13.21 3.42 10.39
CA TRP A 131 -13.96 2.84 11.50
C TRP A 131 -14.99 3.86 11.96
N ASN A 132 -16.29 3.54 11.83
CA ASN A 132 -17.38 4.49 12.08
C ASN A 132 -18.39 3.99 13.13
N LYS A 133 -18.50 2.68 13.30
CA LYS A 133 -19.52 2.04 14.15
C LYS A 133 -18.95 0.76 14.76
N GLY A 134 -19.59 0.31 15.84
CA GLY A 134 -19.27 -0.94 16.51
C GLY A 134 -18.16 -0.82 17.54
N GLU A 135 -17.96 -1.92 18.25
CA GLU A 135 -16.83 -2.10 19.17
C GLU A 135 -15.51 -2.13 18.39
N PHE A 136 -14.41 -1.93 19.11
CA PHE A 136 -13.08 -2.05 18.52
C PHE A 136 -12.78 -3.52 18.26
N ALA A 137 -13.13 -3.95 17.05
CA ALA A 137 -12.93 -5.30 16.58
C ALA A 137 -12.47 -5.23 15.11
N PRO A 138 -11.56 -6.12 14.66
CA PRO A 138 -10.99 -6.07 13.32
C PRO A 138 -12.04 -6.01 12.19
N GLU A 139 -13.17 -6.67 12.35
CA GLU A 139 -14.28 -6.72 11.40
C GLU A 139 -15.00 -5.36 11.23
N ASN A 140 -14.83 -4.45 12.19
CA ASN A 140 -15.41 -3.11 12.17
C ASN A 140 -14.45 -2.05 11.61
N VAL A 141 -13.18 -2.42 11.38
CA VAL A 141 -12.16 -1.54 10.81
C VAL A 141 -11.92 -1.92 9.36
N PHE A 142 -12.05 -0.96 8.46
CA PHE A 142 -11.93 -1.19 7.02
C PHE A 142 -10.73 -0.45 6.45
N CYS A 143 -10.03 -1.09 5.51
CA CYS A 143 -8.94 -0.51 4.75
C CYS A 143 -9.31 -0.41 3.28
N ARG A 144 -9.00 0.73 2.67
CA ARG A 144 -8.97 0.82 1.21
C ARG A 144 -7.70 0.16 0.69
N THR A 145 -7.85 -0.79 -0.21
CA THR A 145 -6.73 -1.58 -0.72
C THR A 145 -5.90 -0.81 -1.75
N VAL A 146 -4.58 -1.04 -1.77
CA VAL A 146 -3.65 -0.39 -2.70
C VAL A 146 -3.79 -0.94 -4.13
N ASP A 147 -4.11 -2.22 -4.25
CA ASP A 147 -4.11 -2.97 -5.51
C ASP A 147 -5.45 -2.90 -6.26
N THR A 148 -6.57 -3.01 -5.53
CA THR A 148 -7.93 -3.06 -6.09
C THR A 148 -8.81 -1.85 -5.76
N GLY A 149 -8.40 -1.00 -4.80
CA GLY A 149 -9.19 0.15 -4.36
C GLY A 149 -10.50 -0.19 -3.67
N ARG A 150 -10.75 -1.48 -3.38
CA ARG A 150 -11.88 -1.95 -2.57
C ARG A 150 -11.73 -1.47 -1.14
N LEU A 151 -12.84 -1.33 -0.44
CA LEU A 151 -12.89 -1.07 0.99
C LEU A 151 -13.27 -2.38 1.68
N ILE A 152 -12.29 -3.03 2.31
CA ILE A 152 -12.42 -4.37 2.91
C ILE A 152 -12.18 -4.31 4.43
N PRO A 153 -12.79 -5.18 5.24
CA PRO A 153 -12.53 -5.24 6.68
C PRO A 153 -11.14 -5.83 7.00
N LEU A 154 -10.64 -5.58 8.22
CA LEU A 154 -9.32 -6.06 8.70
C LEU A 154 -9.33 -7.52 9.21
N ASP A 155 -10.49 -8.09 9.51
CA ASP A 155 -10.70 -9.49 9.94
C ASP A 155 -10.42 -10.55 8.87
N ARG A 156 -9.73 -10.18 7.80
CA ARG A 156 -9.31 -11.09 6.74
C ARG A 156 -8.23 -12.01 7.28
N THR A 157 -8.53 -13.29 7.40
CA THR A 157 -7.54 -14.29 7.80
C THR A 157 -6.38 -14.41 6.79
N TRP A 158 -5.24 -14.86 7.28
CA TRP A 158 -4.06 -15.16 6.45
C TRP A 158 -3.26 -16.32 7.06
N THR A 159 -2.38 -16.89 6.26
CA THR A 159 -1.40 -17.88 6.69
C THR A 159 -0.03 -17.23 6.80
N THR A 160 0.64 -17.40 7.93
CA THR A 160 2.00 -16.89 8.13
C THR A 160 3.03 -18.00 8.02
N HIS A 161 3.98 -17.86 7.10
CA HIS A 161 5.10 -18.77 6.93
C HIS A 161 6.37 -18.15 7.52
N VAL A 162 6.85 -18.72 8.61
CA VAL A 162 8.04 -18.27 9.34
C VAL A 162 9.20 -19.21 9.02
N TYR A 163 10.21 -18.68 8.33
CA TYR A 163 11.46 -19.36 8.03
C TYR A 163 12.51 -18.96 9.07
N HIS A 164 13.06 -19.94 9.78
CA HIS A 164 14.01 -19.69 10.84
C HIS A 164 15.11 -20.74 10.87
N HIS A 165 16.23 -20.40 11.51
CA HIS A 165 17.33 -21.36 11.70
C HIS A 165 16.91 -22.47 12.68
N HIS A 166 17.42 -23.69 12.49
CA HIS A 166 17.06 -24.86 13.32
C HIS A 166 17.41 -24.66 14.81
N SER A 167 18.48 -23.91 15.10
CA SER A 167 18.90 -23.59 16.48
C SER A 167 17.84 -22.84 17.30
N MET A 168 16.90 -22.13 16.67
CA MET A 168 15.79 -21.48 17.39
C MET A 168 14.80 -22.51 17.93
N ARG A 169 14.57 -23.59 17.17
CA ARG A 169 13.72 -24.71 17.60
C ARG A 169 14.35 -25.45 18.78
N GLU A 170 15.67 -25.66 18.74
CA GLU A 170 16.43 -26.31 19.83
C GLU A 170 16.33 -25.54 21.15
N ARG A 171 16.28 -24.21 21.08
CA ARG A 171 16.07 -23.33 22.24
C ARG A 171 14.62 -23.25 22.71
N LYS A 172 13.70 -23.98 22.08
CA LYS A 172 12.25 -23.91 22.34
C LYS A 172 11.67 -22.50 22.21
N LEU A 173 12.27 -21.66 21.37
CA LEU A 173 11.71 -20.34 21.07
C LEU A 173 10.52 -20.56 20.13
N GLY A 174 9.31 -20.34 20.63
CA GLY A 174 8.09 -20.39 19.82
C GLY A 174 8.12 -19.32 18.72
N MET A 175 7.49 -19.59 17.58
CA MET A 175 7.33 -18.59 16.50
C MET A 175 6.13 -17.66 16.74
N MET A 176 5.19 -18.05 17.59
CA MET A 176 4.04 -17.23 17.97
C MET A 176 4.45 -15.85 18.50
N PRO A 177 5.41 -15.70 19.45
CA PRO A 177 5.89 -14.39 19.89
C PRO A 177 6.43 -13.50 18.77
N VAL A 178 7.08 -14.07 17.75
CA VAL A 178 7.61 -13.30 16.61
C VAL A 178 6.46 -12.65 15.83
N VAL A 179 5.39 -13.41 15.57
CA VAL A 179 4.22 -12.91 14.84
C VAL A 179 3.39 -11.97 15.71
N PHE A 180 3.17 -12.31 16.98
CA PHE A 180 2.45 -11.47 17.94
C PHE A 180 3.06 -10.06 18.04
N THR A 181 4.38 -9.99 18.06
CA THR A 181 5.15 -8.74 18.18
C THR A 181 4.97 -7.80 16.98
N MET A 182 4.57 -8.35 15.82
CA MET A 182 4.34 -7.60 14.58
C MET A 182 2.88 -7.60 14.15
N LEU A 183 1.98 -8.10 15.00
CA LEU A 183 0.60 -8.40 14.61
C LEU A 183 -0.14 -7.15 14.10
N PRO A 184 -0.07 -5.97 14.75
CA PRO A 184 -0.74 -4.76 14.24
C PRO A 184 -0.29 -4.38 12.82
N GLU A 185 1.02 -4.41 12.57
CA GLU A 185 1.61 -4.10 11.28
C GLU A 185 1.22 -5.12 10.21
N LEU A 186 1.22 -6.41 10.57
CA LEU A 186 0.82 -7.48 9.66
C LEU A 186 -0.66 -7.39 9.31
N MET A 187 -1.54 -7.14 10.28
CA MET A 187 -2.98 -6.93 10.06
C MET A 187 -3.23 -5.77 9.10
N LEU A 188 -2.56 -4.63 9.32
CA LEU A 188 -2.71 -3.48 8.44
C LEU A 188 -2.18 -3.75 7.03
N LEU A 189 -0.96 -4.29 6.90
CA LEU A 189 -0.39 -4.62 5.60
C LEU A 189 -1.24 -5.65 4.85
N ARG A 190 -1.81 -6.62 5.56
CA ARG A 190 -2.75 -7.60 5.03
C ARG A 190 -4.02 -6.94 4.54
N GLY A 191 -4.66 -6.11 5.37
CA GLY A 191 -5.90 -5.41 5.05
C GLY A 191 -5.75 -4.36 3.94
N MET A 192 -4.53 -3.89 3.69
CA MET A 192 -4.22 -2.99 2.58
C MET A 192 -4.08 -3.68 1.22
N HIS A 193 -4.03 -5.01 1.19
CA HIS A 193 -3.92 -5.77 -0.05
C HIS A 193 -5.11 -6.69 -0.20
N ASP A 194 -5.86 -6.56 -1.29
CA ASP A 194 -6.98 -7.46 -1.56
C ASP A 194 -6.48 -8.81 -2.06
N THR A 195 -5.46 -8.80 -2.93
CA THR A 195 -5.01 -9.99 -3.66
C THR A 195 -3.55 -10.34 -3.37
N GLY A 196 -3.28 -11.65 -3.23
CA GLY A 196 -1.92 -12.18 -3.14
C GLY A 196 -1.22 -11.88 -1.81
N CYS A 197 -2.01 -11.66 -0.75
CA CYS A 197 -1.53 -11.45 0.61
C CYS A 197 -2.13 -12.44 1.62
N ASP A 198 -2.79 -13.50 1.14
CA ASP A 198 -3.29 -14.60 1.98
C ASP A 198 -2.15 -15.43 2.58
N GLU A 199 -0.95 -15.35 2.00
CA GLU A 199 0.29 -15.91 2.53
C GLU A 199 1.26 -14.78 2.87
N ILE A 200 1.66 -14.65 4.14
CA ILE A 200 2.70 -13.73 4.61
C ILE A 200 3.99 -14.51 4.89
N PHE A 201 5.12 -13.98 4.44
CA PHE A 201 6.42 -14.64 4.57
C PHE A 201 7.33 -13.85 5.50
N ILE A 202 7.90 -14.53 6.49
CA ILE A 202 8.82 -13.95 7.47
C ILE A 202 10.11 -14.77 7.48
N ILE A 203 11.25 -14.13 7.33
CA ILE A 203 12.57 -14.75 7.54
C ILE A 203 13.15 -14.21 8.84
N VAL A 204 13.40 -15.08 9.82
CA VAL A 204 13.93 -14.73 11.13
C VAL A 204 15.46 -14.77 11.11
N THR A 205 16.09 -13.70 11.59
CA THR A 205 17.54 -13.52 11.61
C THR A 205 18.04 -12.90 12.91
N ASP A 206 19.35 -12.89 13.13
CA ASP A 206 20.04 -12.18 14.21
C ASP A 206 20.87 -10.97 13.73
N LEU A 207 20.49 -10.37 12.59
CA LEU A 207 21.22 -9.24 12.02
C LEU A 207 21.11 -8.00 12.92
N LYS A 208 22.22 -7.29 13.15
CA LYS A 208 22.24 -5.96 13.77
C LYS A 208 21.80 -4.88 12.78
N ARG A 209 21.51 -3.69 13.30
CA ARG A 209 21.04 -2.52 12.52
C ARG A 209 21.84 -2.27 11.24
N GLN A 210 23.16 -2.10 11.33
CA GLN A 210 24.02 -1.86 10.16
C GLN A 210 24.03 -3.03 9.17
N GLU A 211 23.98 -4.27 9.68
CA GLU A 211 23.96 -5.46 8.82
C GLU A 211 22.60 -5.58 8.09
N MET A 212 21.50 -5.20 8.75
CA MET A 212 20.17 -5.11 8.15
C MET A 212 20.13 -4.07 7.03
N ASP A 213 20.75 -2.90 7.24
CA ASP A 213 20.89 -1.86 6.21
C ASP A 213 21.69 -2.38 5.00
N ASP A 214 22.86 -2.99 5.22
CA ASP A 214 23.70 -3.54 4.16
C ASP A 214 22.99 -4.66 3.36
N VAL A 215 22.29 -5.55 4.06
CA VAL A 215 21.52 -6.66 3.45
C VAL A 215 20.34 -6.12 2.65
N THR A 216 19.67 -5.08 3.15
CA THR A 216 18.58 -4.39 2.46
C THR A 216 19.05 -3.78 1.14
N GLU A 217 20.18 -3.08 1.15
CA GLU A 217 20.75 -2.48 -0.07
C GLU A 217 21.22 -3.55 -1.07
N TYR A 218 21.78 -4.66 -0.59
CA TYR A 218 22.08 -5.80 -1.44
C TYR A 218 20.82 -6.38 -2.09
N PHE A 219 19.73 -6.59 -1.35
CA PHE A 219 18.51 -7.14 -1.94
C PHE A 219 17.88 -6.20 -2.98
N LYS A 220 17.89 -4.88 -2.74
CA LYS A 220 17.48 -3.89 -3.74
C LYS A 220 18.35 -3.98 -5.00
N LEU A 221 19.67 -4.07 -4.85
CA LEU A 221 20.61 -4.23 -5.95
C LEU A 221 20.37 -5.54 -6.72
N ALA A 222 20.36 -6.67 -6.03
CA ALA A 222 20.19 -7.99 -6.64
C ALA A 222 18.83 -8.07 -7.36
N CYS A 223 17.74 -7.74 -6.69
CA CYS A 223 16.39 -7.88 -7.25
C CYS A 223 16.18 -7.00 -8.49
N ARG A 224 16.65 -5.75 -8.44
CA ARG A 224 16.54 -4.81 -9.57
C ARG A 224 17.23 -5.30 -10.83
N TYR A 225 18.31 -6.08 -10.71
CA TYR A 225 19.16 -6.47 -11.84
C TYR A 225 19.03 -7.93 -12.26
N THR A 226 18.61 -8.85 -11.38
CA THR A 226 18.50 -10.29 -11.69
C THR A 226 17.07 -10.76 -11.99
N PHE A 227 16.04 -10.09 -11.49
CA PHE A 227 14.66 -10.57 -11.68
C PHE A 227 14.09 -10.11 -13.04
N GLY A 228 13.63 -11.09 -13.81
CA GLY A 228 12.84 -10.89 -15.03
C GLY A 228 13.59 -10.34 -16.24
N GLN A 229 14.91 -10.14 -16.15
CA GLN A 229 15.75 -9.60 -17.22
C GLN A 229 17.13 -10.24 -17.21
N THR A 230 17.86 -10.13 -18.33
CA THR A 230 19.25 -10.56 -18.40
C THR A 230 20.12 -9.56 -17.65
N CYS A 231 20.89 -10.04 -16.68
CA CYS A 231 21.82 -9.21 -15.92
C CYS A 231 23.03 -8.84 -16.81
N LYS A 232 23.46 -7.58 -16.78
CA LYS A 232 24.70 -7.17 -17.49
C LYS A 232 25.91 -7.76 -16.75
N PRO A 233 26.97 -8.21 -17.45
CA PRO A 233 28.15 -8.79 -16.79
C PRO A 233 28.85 -7.88 -15.77
N SER A 234 28.80 -6.56 -15.96
CA SER A 234 29.32 -5.60 -14.97
C SER A 234 28.48 -5.59 -13.68
N MET A 235 27.17 -5.70 -13.80
CA MET A 235 26.25 -5.74 -12.65
C MET A 235 26.30 -7.10 -11.95
N GLU A 236 26.42 -8.19 -12.70
CA GLU A 236 26.63 -9.53 -12.16
C GLU A 236 27.89 -9.58 -11.28
N ARG A 237 29.03 -9.08 -11.79
CA ARG A 237 30.27 -8.98 -11.00
C ARG A 237 30.06 -8.17 -9.72
N ARG A 238 29.38 -7.01 -9.81
CA ARG A 238 29.09 -6.17 -8.63
C ARG A 238 28.24 -6.91 -7.60
N ILE A 239 27.17 -7.59 -8.03
CA ILE A 239 26.30 -8.37 -7.14
C ILE A 239 27.09 -9.52 -6.48
N GLN A 240 27.92 -10.23 -7.24
CA GLN A 240 28.78 -11.27 -6.69
C GLN A 240 29.75 -10.72 -5.64
N CYS A 241 30.39 -9.58 -5.89
CA CYS A 241 31.28 -8.92 -4.93
C CYS A 241 30.55 -8.55 -3.63
N GLU A 242 29.37 -7.92 -3.72
CA GLU A 242 28.57 -7.58 -2.52
C GLU A 242 28.10 -8.83 -1.78
N HIS A 243 27.69 -9.87 -2.49
CA HIS A 243 27.29 -11.14 -1.88
C HIS A 243 28.47 -11.79 -1.12
N ILE A 244 29.67 -11.80 -1.71
CA ILE A 244 30.88 -12.32 -1.07
C ILE A 244 31.24 -11.46 0.15
N ARG A 245 31.19 -10.13 0.05
CA ARG A 245 31.43 -9.20 1.16
C ARG A 245 30.50 -9.50 2.34
N LEU A 246 29.20 -9.54 2.09
CA LEU A 246 28.18 -9.83 3.12
C LEU A 246 28.36 -11.23 3.71
N LYS A 247 28.60 -12.24 2.88
CA LYS A 247 28.89 -13.61 3.34
C LYS A 247 30.07 -13.62 4.33
N HIS A 248 31.19 -12.99 4.00
CA HIS A 248 32.36 -12.97 4.87
C HIS A 248 32.11 -12.14 6.14
N THR A 249 31.49 -10.97 6.02
CA THR A 249 31.17 -10.11 7.18
C THR A 249 30.27 -10.85 8.16
N LEU A 250 29.14 -11.40 7.71
CA LEU A 250 28.17 -12.06 8.58
C LEU A 250 28.69 -13.40 9.12
N LEU A 251 29.53 -14.12 8.36
CA LEU A 251 30.22 -15.31 8.86
C LEU A 251 31.21 -14.97 9.99
N ARG A 252 31.98 -13.88 9.84
CA ARG A 252 32.91 -13.42 10.89
C ARG A 252 32.19 -13.06 12.18
N GLN A 253 30.98 -12.51 12.06
CA GLN A 253 30.11 -12.17 13.18
C GLN A 253 29.28 -13.37 13.68
N ARG A 254 29.45 -14.56 13.09
CA ARG A 254 28.73 -15.80 13.44
C ARG A 254 27.20 -15.63 13.42
N ARG A 255 26.69 -14.89 12.44
CA ARG A 255 25.24 -14.68 12.27
C ARG A 255 24.52 -15.95 11.88
N THR A 256 23.32 -16.09 12.40
CA THR A 256 22.42 -17.21 12.20
C THR A 256 21.00 -16.72 11.84
N PRO A 257 20.45 -17.13 10.68
CA PRO A 257 21.09 -17.95 9.64
C PRO A 257 22.21 -17.19 8.92
N CYS A 258 23.10 -17.94 8.24
CA CYS A 258 24.17 -17.31 7.48
C CYS A 258 23.62 -16.62 6.23
N PHE A 259 24.36 -15.64 5.70
CA PHE A 259 23.87 -14.83 4.59
C PHE A 259 23.40 -15.63 3.35
N PRO A 260 24.12 -16.66 2.88
CA PRO A 260 23.65 -17.49 1.76
C PRO A 260 22.29 -18.15 2.02
N GLN A 261 21.99 -18.57 3.26
CA GLN A 261 20.70 -19.17 3.61
C GLN A 261 19.57 -18.14 3.53
N ILE A 262 19.81 -16.91 4.01
CA ILE A 262 18.85 -15.79 3.91
C ILE A 262 18.57 -15.47 2.45
N ASP A 263 19.62 -15.25 1.66
CA ASP A 263 19.51 -14.84 0.25
C ASP A 263 18.87 -15.94 -0.62
N LEU A 264 19.20 -17.20 -0.37
CA LEU A 264 18.57 -18.34 -1.05
C LEU A 264 17.07 -18.38 -0.75
N THR A 265 16.70 -18.36 0.54
CA THR A 265 15.30 -18.45 0.97
C THR A 265 14.48 -17.29 0.44
N LEU A 266 14.98 -16.05 0.57
CA LEU A 266 14.32 -14.87 0.04
C LEU A 266 14.08 -14.97 -1.46
N ARG A 267 15.11 -15.33 -2.24
CA ARG A 267 14.93 -15.45 -3.69
C ARG A 267 13.96 -16.57 -4.05
N ALA A 268 13.99 -17.69 -3.34
CA ALA A 268 13.05 -18.78 -3.55
C ALA A 268 11.60 -18.33 -3.27
N ILE A 269 11.35 -17.59 -2.19
CA ILE A 269 10.03 -16.96 -1.91
C ILE A 269 9.61 -16.05 -3.07
N LEU A 270 10.50 -15.16 -3.53
CA LEU A 270 10.17 -14.23 -4.61
C LEU A 270 9.85 -14.94 -5.93
N TYR A 271 10.54 -16.03 -6.26
CA TYR A 271 10.30 -16.78 -7.51
C TYR A 271 9.06 -17.68 -7.46
N GLU A 272 8.85 -18.40 -6.36
CA GLU A 272 7.76 -19.37 -6.27
C GLU A 272 6.44 -18.74 -5.82
N LYS A 273 6.50 -17.79 -4.90
CA LYS A 273 5.33 -17.25 -4.21
C LYS A 273 4.94 -15.87 -4.69
N ASN A 274 5.90 -15.09 -5.19
CA ASN A 274 5.67 -13.74 -5.71
C ASN A 274 4.79 -12.87 -4.79
N PRO A 275 5.17 -12.73 -3.50
CA PRO A 275 4.34 -12.03 -2.54
C PRO A 275 4.28 -10.52 -2.82
N ARG A 276 3.27 -9.82 -2.29
CA ARG A 276 3.22 -8.34 -2.34
C ARG A 276 4.29 -7.71 -1.48
N PHE A 277 4.50 -8.27 -0.30
CA PHE A 277 5.57 -7.94 0.61
C PHE A 277 6.04 -9.18 1.38
N PHE A 278 7.20 -9.09 2.02
CA PHE A 278 7.65 -10.04 3.03
C PHE A 278 8.45 -9.31 4.11
N VAL A 279 8.71 -9.98 5.21
CA VAL A 279 9.42 -9.41 6.37
C VAL A 279 10.74 -10.13 6.61
N LEU A 280 11.81 -9.36 6.77
CA LEU A 280 13.06 -9.83 7.34
C LEU A 280 13.10 -9.41 8.80
N PHE A 281 12.75 -10.35 9.68
CA PHE A 281 12.64 -10.09 11.11
C PHE A 281 13.99 -10.29 11.80
N SER A 282 14.40 -9.33 12.63
CA SER A 282 15.54 -9.51 13.53
C SER A 282 15.05 -9.64 14.96
N HIS A 283 15.45 -10.72 15.64
CA HIS A 283 15.15 -10.90 17.07
C HIS A 283 16.15 -10.17 17.98
N GLN A 284 17.11 -9.43 17.41
CA GLN A 284 18.04 -8.62 18.19
C GLN A 284 17.32 -7.33 18.62
N THR A 285 17.24 -7.08 19.92
CA THR A 285 16.59 -5.89 20.51
C THR A 285 17.23 -4.56 20.09
N THR A 286 18.47 -4.59 19.64
CA THR A 286 19.23 -3.42 19.13
C THR A 286 19.12 -3.25 17.62
N SER A 287 18.33 -4.09 16.96
CA SER A 287 18.08 -4.05 15.52
C SER A 287 16.62 -3.72 15.25
N TYR A 288 16.30 -3.62 13.96
CA TYR A 288 14.94 -3.45 13.48
C TYR A 288 14.62 -4.56 12.48
N SER A 289 13.33 -4.78 12.24
CA SER A 289 12.83 -5.68 11.20
C SER A 289 12.46 -4.89 9.95
N GLN A 290 12.79 -5.43 8.78
CA GLN A 290 12.59 -4.74 7.51
C GLN A 290 11.43 -5.37 6.72
N ILE A 291 10.44 -4.56 6.36
CA ILE A 291 9.41 -4.93 5.38
C ILE A 291 9.95 -4.64 3.98
N PHE A 292 9.83 -5.59 3.08
CA PHE A 292 10.21 -5.45 1.67
C PHE A 292 8.98 -5.53 0.78
N PHE A 293 8.76 -4.51 -0.03
CA PHE A 293 7.72 -4.51 -1.05
C PHE A 293 8.30 -4.97 -2.39
N THR A 294 7.61 -5.88 -3.07
CA THR A 294 8.12 -6.40 -4.35
C THR A 294 7.93 -5.41 -5.50
N HIS A 295 6.98 -4.48 -5.39
CA HIS A 295 6.69 -3.46 -6.39
C HIS A 295 6.25 -2.13 -5.74
N PRO A 296 6.57 -0.95 -6.33
CA PRO A 296 6.14 0.35 -5.82
C PRO A 296 4.62 0.47 -5.58
N SER A 297 3.80 -0.17 -6.42
CA SER A 297 2.34 -0.11 -6.29
C SER A 297 1.77 -0.90 -5.11
N TYR A 298 2.60 -1.65 -4.39
CA TYR A 298 2.21 -2.37 -3.16
C TYR A 298 2.58 -1.57 -1.91
N VAL A 299 3.31 -0.46 -2.07
CA VAL A 299 3.62 0.43 -0.96
C VAL A 299 2.36 1.23 -0.63
N PRO A 300 1.90 1.23 0.63
CA PRO A 300 0.76 2.05 1.00
C PRO A 300 1.09 3.54 1.01
N ASP A 301 0.05 4.35 0.90
CA ASP A 301 0.13 5.81 0.85
C ASP A 301 0.59 6.38 2.20
N GLU A 302 1.41 7.44 2.16
CA GLU A 302 1.91 8.11 3.36
C GLU A 302 0.78 8.75 4.17
N ASP A 303 -0.29 9.19 3.50
CA ASP A 303 -1.45 9.84 4.10
C ASP A 303 -2.15 8.95 5.15
N ILE A 304 -1.94 7.63 5.12
CA ILE A 304 -2.54 6.72 6.11
C ILE A 304 -1.72 6.64 7.39
N PHE A 305 -0.41 6.87 7.31
CA PHE A 305 0.51 6.56 8.41
C PHE A 305 1.03 7.77 9.14
N TYR A 306 0.54 8.97 8.80
CA TYR A 306 1.01 10.23 9.38
C TYR A 306 1.06 10.21 10.92
N ASP A 307 0.12 9.53 11.57
CA ASP A 307 0.08 9.36 13.05
C ASP A 307 0.13 7.90 13.51
N TYR A 308 0.48 6.96 12.62
CA TYR A 308 0.57 5.55 13.03
C TYR A 308 1.52 5.44 14.23
N PRO A 309 1.22 4.65 15.28
CA PRO A 309 2.05 4.62 16.47
C PRO A 309 3.51 4.33 16.15
N THR A 310 4.40 5.16 16.69
CA THR A 310 5.85 4.95 16.69
C THR A 310 6.28 4.53 18.08
N GLY A 311 7.21 3.59 18.15
CA GLY A 311 7.87 3.23 19.39
C GLY A 311 7.87 1.73 19.63
N CYS A 312 8.85 1.29 20.39
CA CYS A 312 8.83 -0.03 20.99
C CYS A 312 7.97 0.04 22.25
N PRO A 313 7.19 -1.00 22.58
CA PRO A 313 6.47 -1.08 23.86
C PRO A 313 7.39 -1.06 25.09
N ASN A 314 8.72 -1.05 24.91
CA ASN A 314 9.67 -0.90 25.99
C ASN A 314 9.73 0.55 26.48
N PRO A 315 9.35 0.85 27.74
CA PRO A 315 9.36 2.20 28.30
C PRO A 315 10.76 2.83 28.41
N CYS A 316 11.83 2.03 28.25
CA CYS A 316 13.20 2.52 28.21
C CYS A 316 13.69 2.84 26.78
N CYS A 317 12.87 2.63 25.75
CA CYS A 317 13.27 2.95 24.39
C CYS A 317 13.13 4.45 24.11
N THR A 318 14.15 5.02 23.46
CA THR A 318 14.10 6.38 22.92
C THR A 318 13.24 6.42 21.66
N ASP A 319 12.82 7.61 21.23
CA ASP A 319 11.93 7.84 20.07
C ASP A 319 12.42 7.25 18.73
N GLU A 320 13.67 6.78 18.66
CA GLU A 320 14.25 6.11 17.48
C GLU A 320 14.13 4.58 17.48
N CYS A 321 13.49 4.00 18.51
CA CYS A 321 13.37 2.57 18.67
C CYS A 321 12.24 2.00 17.81
N GLU A 322 12.53 1.76 16.52
CA GLU A 322 11.63 1.09 15.59
C GLU A 322 11.92 -0.41 15.55
N MET A 323 11.05 -1.21 16.16
CA MET A 323 11.14 -2.68 16.08
C MET A 323 10.90 -3.20 14.66
N ILE A 324 10.05 -2.50 13.90
CA ILE A 324 9.77 -2.74 12.49
C ILE A 324 9.83 -1.40 11.75
N ARG A 325 10.62 -1.35 10.67
CA ARG A 325 10.64 -0.20 9.77
C ARG A 325 9.43 -0.20 8.86
N PHE A 326 8.37 0.42 9.35
CA PHE A 326 7.13 0.60 8.63
C PHE A 326 7.23 1.79 7.64
N PRO A 327 6.65 1.72 6.43
CA PRO A 327 6.82 2.75 5.39
C PRO A 327 5.97 4.00 5.65
N ARG A 328 6.23 4.72 6.74
CA ARG A 328 5.43 5.89 7.19
C ARG A 328 5.40 7.04 6.18
N ARG A 329 6.50 7.26 5.45
CA ARG A 329 6.63 8.28 4.39
C ARG A 329 6.36 7.68 3.01
N GLY A 330 5.46 6.68 2.97
CA GLY A 330 5.08 5.93 1.79
C GLY A 330 6.29 5.44 1.00
N MET A 331 6.36 5.87 -0.27
CA MET A 331 7.41 5.46 -1.20
C MET A 331 8.82 5.90 -0.81
N GLU A 332 8.98 6.99 -0.05
CA GLU A 332 10.31 7.54 0.29
C GLU A 332 11.03 6.67 1.33
N SER A 333 10.28 6.14 2.30
CA SER A 333 10.84 5.29 3.36
C SER A 333 10.68 3.79 3.10
N ALA A 334 9.93 3.40 2.06
CA ALA A 334 9.71 1.99 1.74
C ALA A 334 10.93 1.30 1.11
N SER A 335 11.25 0.10 1.60
CA SER A 335 12.23 -0.78 0.97
C SER A 335 11.60 -1.55 -0.19
N VAL A 336 11.71 -1.00 -1.40
CA VAL A 336 11.12 -1.58 -2.61
C VAL A 336 12.18 -2.33 -3.43
N LEU A 337 11.94 -3.61 -3.69
CA LEU A 337 12.87 -4.48 -4.42
C LEU A 337 12.83 -4.31 -5.94
N ASN A 338 11.76 -3.72 -6.48
CA ASN A 338 11.54 -3.53 -7.92
C ASN A 338 11.61 -4.86 -8.70
N VAL A 339 10.98 -5.90 -8.17
CA VAL A 339 10.90 -7.21 -8.81
C VAL A 339 10.10 -7.07 -10.10
N LYS A 340 10.77 -7.23 -11.23
CA LYS A 340 10.08 -7.33 -12.51
C LYS A 340 9.54 -8.74 -12.63
N ILE A 341 8.25 -8.90 -12.36
CA ILE A 341 7.53 -10.12 -12.66
C ILE A 341 7.59 -10.31 -14.18
N ALA A 342 8.51 -11.17 -14.62
CA ALA A 342 8.55 -11.54 -16.02
C ALA A 342 7.39 -12.49 -16.28
N ASP A 343 6.42 -12.04 -17.08
CA ASP A 343 5.32 -12.86 -17.64
C ASP A 343 5.83 -14.05 -18.51
N LYS A 344 7.13 -14.38 -18.45
CA LYS A 344 7.83 -15.34 -19.31
C LYS A 344 7.32 -16.78 -19.18
N TRP A 345 6.61 -17.14 -18.11
CA TRP A 345 6.13 -18.52 -17.90
C TRP A 345 4.89 -18.90 -18.71
N LYS A 346 4.17 -17.95 -19.35
CA LYS A 346 3.02 -18.27 -20.22
C LYS A 346 3.39 -18.51 -21.70
N LYS A 347 4.66 -18.73 -22.03
CA LYS A 347 5.10 -18.92 -23.42
C LYS A 347 4.76 -20.27 -24.08
N LYS A 348 4.07 -21.20 -23.41
CA LYS A 348 3.66 -22.49 -24.02
C LYS A 348 2.30 -22.46 -24.74
N GLY A 349 1.68 -21.29 -24.94
CA GLY A 349 0.43 -21.20 -25.70
C GLY A 349 0.12 -19.79 -26.24
N GLY A 350 0.71 -19.43 -27.38
CA GLY A 350 0.08 -18.64 -28.45
C GLY A 350 -0.31 -17.16 -28.25
N LEU A 351 -0.72 -16.67 -27.07
CA LEU A 351 -1.17 -15.27 -26.95
C LEU A 351 -0.10 -14.38 -26.30
N ARG A 352 0.33 -13.37 -27.05
CA ARG A 352 1.18 -12.25 -26.59
C ARG A 352 0.40 -11.43 -25.55
N HIS A 353 0.30 -11.92 -24.32
CA HIS A 353 -0.12 -11.06 -23.21
C HIS A 353 1.00 -10.07 -22.95
N ALA A 354 0.82 -8.87 -23.52
CA ALA A 354 1.67 -7.72 -23.29
C ALA A 354 1.88 -7.55 -21.78
N ARG A 355 3.13 -7.27 -21.39
CA ARG A 355 3.57 -7.00 -20.02
C ARG A 355 2.48 -6.24 -19.27
N ARG A 356 1.69 -6.93 -18.44
CA ARG A 356 0.63 -6.27 -17.68
C ARG A 356 1.35 -5.52 -16.57
N ARG A 357 1.69 -4.26 -16.83
CA ARG A 357 2.17 -3.34 -15.80
C ARG A 357 1.19 -3.47 -14.64
N VAL A 358 1.71 -3.72 -13.44
CA VAL A 358 0.92 -3.71 -12.21
C VAL A 358 0.40 -2.28 -12.07
N LYS A 359 -0.80 -2.05 -12.59
CA LYS A 359 -1.55 -0.82 -12.46
C LYS A 359 -2.61 -1.09 -11.42
N ARG A 360 -2.73 -0.17 -10.47
CA ARG A 360 -3.87 -0.12 -9.56
C ARG A 360 -5.15 -0.20 -10.39
N ARG A 361 -6.00 -1.17 -10.06
CA ARG A 361 -7.31 -1.32 -10.69
C ARG A 361 -8.34 -0.76 -9.72
N GLU A 362 -9.35 -0.08 -10.24
CA GLU A 362 -10.55 0.17 -9.45
C GLU A 362 -11.47 -1.03 -9.68
N MET A 363 -11.67 -1.86 -8.66
CA MET A 363 -12.52 -3.05 -8.74
C MET A 363 -13.91 -2.76 -8.17
N CYS A 364 -14.90 -3.58 -8.55
CA CYS A 364 -16.17 -3.66 -7.83
C CYS A 364 -15.90 -3.98 -6.36
N ASN A 365 -16.59 -3.32 -5.42
CA ASN A 365 -16.34 -3.50 -3.99
C ASN A 365 -16.71 -4.89 -3.47
N TRP A 366 -17.75 -5.52 -4.06
CA TRP A 366 -18.08 -6.90 -3.73
C TRP A 366 -16.90 -7.82 -4.05
N ILE A 367 -16.46 -8.56 -3.05
CA ILE A 367 -15.16 -9.23 -3.00
C ILE A 367 -15.04 -10.36 -4.03
N ASP A 368 -16.16 -11.01 -4.34
CA ASP A 368 -16.25 -12.11 -5.32
C ASP A 368 -16.39 -11.61 -6.78
N CYS A 369 -16.39 -10.28 -7.00
CA CYS A 369 -16.56 -9.70 -8.33
C CYS A 369 -15.24 -9.21 -8.94
N ASP A 370 -14.79 -9.86 -10.02
CA ASP A 370 -13.57 -9.49 -10.74
C ASP A 370 -13.72 -8.33 -11.74
N VAL A 371 -14.87 -7.65 -11.76
CA VAL A 371 -15.08 -6.51 -12.66
C VAL A 371 -14.18 -5.34 -12.27
N SER A 372 -13.27 -4.98 -13.19
CA SER A 372 -12.40 -3.82 -13.07
C SER A 372 -12.91 -2.65 -13.90
N PHE A 373 -12.99 -1.46 -13.31
CA PHE A 373 -13.32 -0.22 -13.99
C PHE A 373 -12.04 0.33 -14.64
N ARG A 374 -11.95 0.23 -15.96
CA ARG A 374 -10.81 0.77 -16.71
C ARG A 374 -10.88 2.30 -16.68
N ARG A 375 -9.81 2.94 -16.20
CA ARG A 375 -9.68 4.40 -16.25
C ARG A 375 -9.54 4.84 -17.70
N GLU A 376 -10.51 5.60 -18.22
CA GLU A 376 -10.55 5.99 -19.64
C GLU A 376 -9.43 6.96 -20.04
N ARG A 377 -8.74 7.59 -19.07
CA ARG A 377 -7.75 8.65 -19.33
C ARG A 377 -6.47 8.20 -20.03
N ASP A 378 -6.16 6.90 -20.03
CA ASP A 378 -4.92 6.39 -20.64
C ASP A 378 -5.01 6.21 -22.16
N ALA A 379 -6.20 6.39 -22.77
CA ALA A 379 -6.41 6.19 -24.20
C ALA A 379 -6.17 7.46 -25.04
N GLN A 380 -6.06 8.65 -24.42
CA GLN A 380 -5.94 9.92 -25.16
C GLN A 380 -4.50 10.44 -25.32
N SER A 381 -3.50 9.79 -24.74
CA SER A 381 -2.10 10.26 -24.76
C SER A 381 -1.19 9.55 -25.78
N GLY A 382 -1.74 8.93 -26.83
CA GLY A 382 -0.97 8.12 -27.78
C GLY A 382 -1.39 8.19 -29.25
N SER A 383 -2.02 9.27 -29.72
CA SER A 383 -2.32 9.47 -31.15
C SER A 383 -1.71 10.78 -31.63
N GLY A 384 -0.40 10.79 -31.80
CA GLY A 384 0.33 11.80 -32.55
C GLY A 384 1.11 11.13 -33.67
N SER A 385 0.56 11.22 -34.89
CA SER A 385 1.24 11.14 -36.19
C SER A 385 1.78 9.78 -36.66
N ILE A 386 1.09 9.15 -37.62
CA ILE A 386 1.67 8.90 -38.95
C ILE A 386 0.54 8.71 -39.98
N ASP A 387 0.75 9.43 -41.08
CA ASP A 387 0.02 9.59 -42.33
C ASP A 387 -0.20 8.27 -43.10
N GLY A 388 -1.27 8.19 -43.90
CA GLY A 388 -1.42 7.14 -44.92
C GLY A 388 -2.86 6.71 -45.24
N SER A 389 -3.51 7.46 -46.13
CA SER A 389 -4.69 7.13 -46.94
C SER A 389 -4.64 5.78 -47.66
N VAL A 390 -5.77 5.06 -47.80
CA VAL A 390 -6.48 4.83 -49.10
C VAL A 390 -7.91 4.31 -48.85
N ASP A 391 -8.81 4.74 -49.72
CA ASP A 391 -10.24 4.45 -49.87
C ASP A 391 -10.62 2.97 -50.03
N HIS A 392 -11.78 2.58 -49.51
CA HIS A 392 -12.69 1.67 -50.23
C HIS A 392 -14.12 1.74 -49.69
N ASP A 393 -15.04 2.10 -50.60
CA ASP A 393 -16.49 2.04 -50.44
C ASP A 393 -17.00 0.59 -50.36
N HIS A 394 -17.89 0.30 -49.39
CA HIS A 394 -18.94 -0.71 -49.58
C HIS A 394 -20.09 -0.52 -48.57
N GLU A 395 -21.28 -0.25 -49.11
CA GLU A 395 -22.57 -0.35 -48.42
C GLU A 395 -22.88 -1.81 -48.04
N HIS A 396 -23.44 -2.01 -46.85
CA HIS A 396 -24.61 -2.88 -46.62
C HIS A 396 -25.18 -2.67 -45.21
N CYS A 397 -26.47 -2.32 -45.14
CA CYS A 397 -27.31 -2.48 -43.96
C CYS A 397 -27.66 -3.96 -43.77
N GLU A 398 -27.73 -4.43 -42.53
CA GLU A 398 -28.80 -5.33 -42.08
C GLU A 398 -28.88 -5.42 -40.56
N VAL A 399 -30.12 -5.55 -40.10
CA VAL A 399 -30.57 -5.60 -38.70
C VAL A 399 -30.61 -7.05 -38.28
N GLU A 400 -29.79 -7.45 -37.30
CA GLU A 400 -29.96 -8.73 -36.60
C GLU A 400 -29.83 -8.57 -35.10
N SER A 401 -30.87 -9.03 -34.40
CA SER A 401 -30.91 -9.19 -32.95
C SER A 401 -30.30 -10.55 -32.61
N SER A 402 -29.10 -10.56 -32.02
CA SER A 402 -28.45 -11.78 -31.55
C SER A 402 -27.82 -11.55 -30.18
N GLU A 403 -28.37 -12.21 -29.16
CA GLU A 403 -27.70 -12.49 -27.89
C GLU A 403 -26.51 -13.43 -28.19
N GLY A 404 -25.30 -13.02 -27.81
CA GLY A 404 -24.11 -13.88 -27.88
C GLY A 404 -23.05 -13.39 -28.86
N GLY A 405 -22.26 -12.39 -28.46
CA GLY A 405 -21.12 -11.97 -29.27
C GLY A 405 -20.45 -10.69 -28.82
N GLY A 406 -19.50 -10.81 -27.88
CA GLY A 406 -18.21 -10.10 -27.92
C GLY A 406 -18.14 -8.58 -27.88
N GLY A 407 -19.25 -7.85 -27.76
CA GLY A 407 -19.25 -6.41 -27.55
C GLY A 407 -18.83 -6.08 -26.12
N GLY A 408 -17.53 -5.92 -25.88
CA GLY A 408 -16.96 -5.51 -24.59
C GLY A 408 -17.36 -4.09 -24.18
N GLY A 409 -18.65 -3.87 -23.97
CA GLY A 409 -19.20 -2.62 -23.47
C GLY A 409 -18.55 -2.27 -22.16
N LYS A 410 -18.00 -1.05 -22.06
CA LYS A 410 -17.38 -0.57 -20.84
C LYS A 410 -18.44 -0.52 -19.73
N VAL A 411 -18.31 -1.41 -18.75
CA VAL A 411 -19.20 -1.42 -17.57
C VAL A 411 -18.98 -0.13 -16.78
N LYS A 412 -19.98 0.76 -16.77
CA LYS A 412 -19.98 1.97 -15.94
C LYS A 412 -20.32 1.56 -14.52
N GLY A 413 -19.35 1.60 -13.62
CA GLY A 413 -19.62 1.33 -12.20
C GLY A 413 -20.41 2.46 -11.54
N ALA A 414 -21.40 2.10 -10.72
CA ALA A 414 -22.18 2.99 -9.89
C ALA A 414 -21.50 3.18 -8.53
N LEU A 415 -21.36 4.43 -8.08
CA LEU A 415 -20.89 4.74 -6.72
C LEU A 415 -22.02 4.53 -5.73
N CYS A 416 -21.70 4.17 -4.49
CA CYS A 416 -22.69 4.19 -3.42
C CYS A 416 -23.27 5.61 -3.28
N SER A 417 -24.60 5.72 -3.35
CA SER A 417 -25.31 7.00 -3.27
C SER A 417 -25.13 7.73 -1.94
N LYS A 418 -24.87 7.00 -0.85
CA LYS A 418 -24.72 7.55 0.51
C LYS A 418 -23.30 8.04 0.78
N CYS A 419 -22.31 7.13 0.71
CA CYS A 419 -20.93 7.44 1.07
C CYS A 419 -20.07 7.85 -0.12
N LYS A 420 -20.42 7.51 -1.36
CA LYS A 420 -19.59 7.76 -2.56
C LYS A 420 -18.15 7.21 -2.48
N LEU A 421 -17.83 6.36 -1.50
CA LEU A 421 -16.49 5.81 -1.26
C LEU A 421 -16.23 4.52 -2.02
N VAL A 422 -17.25 3.72 -2.27
CA VAL A 422 -17.15 2.41 -2.91
C VAL A 422 -17.94 2.40 -4.22
N LYS A 423 -17.54 1.52 -5.13
CA LYS A 423 -18.09 1.43 -6.49
C LYS A 423 -18.49 -0.01 -6.80
N TYR A 424 -19.65 -0.18 -7.42
CA TYR A 424 -20.22 -1.47 -7.79
C TYR A 424 -20.49 -1.53 -9.29
N CYS A 425 -20.34 -2.70 -9.90
CA CYS A 425 -20.72 -2.87 -11.30
C CYS A 425 -22.22 -3.10 -11.49
N SER A 426 -22.96 -3.43 -10.43
CA SER A 426 -24.41 -3.59 -10.46
C SER A 426 -25.03 -3.29 -9.07
N PRO A 427 -26.33 -2.93 -9.01
CA PRO A 427 -27.06 -2.82 -7.74
C PRO A 427 -27.14 -4.15 -6.97
N GLU A 428 -27.10 -5.28 -7.68
CA GLU A 428 -27.09 -6.61 -7.07
C GLU A 428 -25.82 -6.82 -6.23
N HIS A 429 -24.65 -6.45 -6.75
CA HIS A 429 -23.39 -6.57 -6.01
C HIS A 429 -23.37 -5.63 -4.80
N GLN A 430 -24.01 -4.45 -4.90
CA GLN A 430 -24.20 -3.59 -3.74
C GLN A 430 -25.06 -4.25 -2.66
N ARG A 431 -26.13 -4.98 -3.04
CA ARG A 431 -26.97 -5.71 -2.08
C ARG A 431 -26.22 -6.84 -1.40
N LYS A 432 -25.41 -7.61 -2.14
CA LYS A 432 -24.58 -8.70 -1.60
C LYS A 432 -23.53 -8.18 -0.60
N ASP A 433 -22.93 -7.03 -0.90
CA ASP A 433 -21.91 -6.37 -0.06
C ASP A 433 -22.51 -5.51 1.07
N TRP A 434 -23.83 -5.31 1.09
CA TRP A 434 -24.45 -4.29 1.94
C TRP A 434 -24.28 -4.56 3.44
N GLU A 435 -24.32 -5.82 3.84
CA GLU A 435 -24.17 -6.22 5.25
C GLU A 435 -22.82 -5.79 5.82
N GLU A 436 -21.75 -5.92 5.05
CA GLU A 436 -20.43 -5.44 5.44
C GLU A 436 -20.32 -3.91 5.30
N HIS A 437 -20.69 -3.38 4.14
CA HIS A 437 -20.51 -1.98 3.81
C HIS A 437 -21.31 -1.05 4.75
N LYS A 438 -22.51 -1.42 5.19
CA LYS A 438 -23.34 -0.57 6.07
C LYS A 438 -22.66 -0.23 7.40
N ARG A 439 -21.67 -1.02 7.84
CA ARG A 439 -20.84 -0.77 9.04
C ARG A 439 -20.03 0.52 8.91
N VAL A 440 -19.55 0.82 7.70
CA VAL A 440 -18.74 2.01 7.38
C VAL A 440 -19.42 3.03 6.46
N CYS A 441 -20.64 2.75 6.01
CA CYS A 441 -21.39 3.62 5.10
C CYS A 441 -21.99 4.85 5.81
N VAL A 442 -21.26 5.96 5.79
CA VAL A 442 -21.66 7.28 6.31
C VAL A 442 -22.00 8.23 5.18
N LYS A 443 -22.95 9.15 5.41
CA LYS A 443 -23.34 10.16 4.42
C LYS A 443 -22.22 11.20 4.33
N ILE A 444 -21.69 11.42 3.12
CA ILE A 444 -20.76 12.54 2.83
C ILE A 444 -21.54 13.83 2.65
#